data_AF-A0A848N040-F1
#
_entry.id   AF-A0A848N040-F1
#
_cell.length_a   1.000
_cell.length_b   1.000
_cell.length_c   1.000
_cell.angle_alpha   90.00
_cell.angle_beta   90.00
_cell.angle_gamma   90.00
#
_symmetry.space_group_name_H-M   'P 1'
#
loop_
_entity.id
_entity.type
_entity.pdbx_description
1 polymer ?
#
loop_
_entity_poly.entity_id
_entity_poly.type
_entity_poly.pdbx_seq_one_letter_code
_entity_poly.pdbx_strand_id
1 'polypeptide(L)' 'MLKTSELKKDGIYMAKVVGEKELYKIKIRNILERTAVVELVDDCNKVAVVKLEDIREAVL' A
#
# COMPACT_ATOMS: atom_id res chain seq x y z
N MET A 1 3.46 12.86 5.98
CA MET A 1 3.29 11.47 6.42
C MET A 1 1.79 11.29 6.61
N LEU A 2 1.16 10.44 5.79
CA LEU A 2 -0.29 10.20 5.88
C LEU A 2 -0.60 9.58 7.24
N LYS A 3 -1.65 10.06 7.90
CA LYS A 3 -2.19 9.38 9.08
C LYS A 3 -2.98 8.15 8.61
N THR A 4 -2.95 7.08 9.39
CA THR A 4 -3.71 5.85 9.07
C THR A 4 -5.20 6.12 8.82
N SER A 5 -5.77 7.11 9.51
CA SER A 5 -7.16 7.57 9.34
C SER A 5 -7.48 8.15 7.95
N GLU A 6 -6.46 8.53 7.17
CA GLU A 6 -6.60 9.10 5.82
C GLU A 6 -6.53 8.02 4.73
N LEU A 7 -6.11 6.80 5.09
CA LEU A 7 -6.02 5.68 4.17
C LEU A 7 -7.41 5.09 3.91
N LYS A 8 -7.78 4.99 2.64
CA LYS A 8 -9.07 4.44 2.21
C LYS A 8 -8.90 3.08 1.58
N LYS A 9 -9.81 2.16 1.93
CA LYS A 9 -9.97 0.90 1.18
C LYS A 9 -10.24 1.23 -0.29
N ASP A 10 -9.66 0.41 -1.16
CA ASP A 10 -9.62 0.57 -2.62
C ASP A 10 -8.91 1.84 -3.13
N GLY A 11 -8.32 2.65 -2.25
CA GLY A 11 -7.46 3.77 -2.61
C GLY A 11 -6.12 3.30 -3.18
N ILE A 12 -5.58 4.08 -4.12
CA ILE A 12 -4.30 3.82 -4.79
C ILE A 12 -3.20 4.69 -4.18
N TYR A 13 -2.09 4.06 -3.82
CA TYR A 13 -0.96 4.67 -3.13
C TYR A 13 0.37 4.10 -3.65
N MET A 14 1.48 4.65 -3.15
CA MET A 14 2.81 4.07 -3.33
C MET A 14 3.33 3.56 -1.99
N ALA A 15 3.88 2.35 -1.97
CA ALA A 15 4.48 1.80 -0.77
C ALA A 15 5.55 0.74 -1.08
N LYS A 16 6.46 0.55 -0.12
CA LYS A 16 7.40 -0.56 -0.17
C LYS A 16 6.71 -1.82 0.34
N VAL A 17 6.79 -2.89 -0.45
CA VAL A 17 6.29 -4.22 -0.05
C VAL A 17 7.28 -4.87 0.92
N VAL A 18 6.76 -5.54 1.94
CA VAL A 18 7.58 -6.29 2.90
C VAL A 18 8.32 -7.41 2.15
N GLY A 19 9.65 -7.41 2.25
CA GLY A 19 10.51 -8.39 1.58
C GLY A 19 11.01 -7.96 0.20
N GLU A 20 10.43 -6.91 -0.38
CA GLU A 20 10.87 -6.36 -1.67
C GLU A 20 11.74 -5.12 -1.47
N LYS A 21 12.52 -4.75 -2.49
CA LYS A 21 13.40 -3.57 -2.44
C LYS A 21 12.77 -2.32 -3.04
N GLU A 22 11.81 -2.48 -3.95
CA GLU A 22 11.25 -1.41 -4.76
C GLU A 22 9.97 -0.81 -4.16
N LEU A 23 9.59 0.35 -4.69
CA LEU A 23 8.30 0.98 -4.42
C LEU A 23 7.30 0.49 -5.46
N TYR A 24 6.12 0.12 -4.98
CA TYR A 24 5.06 -0.39 -5.84
C TYR A 24 3.84 0.52 -5.75
N LYS A 25 3.12 0.61 -6.87
CA LYS A 25 1.78 1.14 -6.90
C LYS A 25 0.84 0.10 -6.30
N ILE A 26 0.19 0.46 -5.20
CA ILE A 26 -0.60 -0.44 -4.38
C ILE A 26 -2.05 0.01 -4.30
N LYS A 27 -2.97 -0.94 -4.20
CA LYS A 27 -4.38 -0.72 -3.89
C LYS A 27 -4.73 -1.37 -2.56
N ILE A 28 -5.24 -0.60 -1.60
CA ILE A 28 -5.54 -1.11 -0.26
C ILE A 28 -6.75 -2.05 -0.30
N ARG A 29 -6.60 -3.29 0.16
CA ARG A 29 -7.70 -4.25 0.33
C ARG A 29 -8.20 -4.32 1.76
N ASN A 30 -7.28 -4.33 2.71
CA ASN A 30 -7.60 -4.36 4.13
C ASN A 30 -6.55 -3.61 4.94
N ILE A 31 -6.98 -2.93 6.00
CA ILE A 31 -6.11 -2.21 6.93
C ILE A 31 -6.09 -3.00 8.25
N LEU A 32 -4.90 -3.31 8.71
CA LEU A 32 -4.64 -3.95 10.01
C LEU A 32 -4.03 -2.92 10.96
N GLU A 33 -3.66 -3.34 12.18
CA GLU A 33 -3.16 -2.41 13.21
C GLU A 33 -1.88 -1.66 12.79
N ARG A 34 -0.95 -2.33 12.10
CA ARG A 34 0.37 -1.76 11.70
C ARG A 34 0.70 -1.94 10.22
N THR A 35 -0.09 -2.74 9.51
CA THR A 35 0.14 -3.13 8.13
C THR A 35 -1.14 -3.00 7.31
N ALA A 36 -1.02 -3.07 6.00
CA ALA A 36 -2.15 -3.20 5.10
C ALA A 36 -1.91 -4.37 4.13
N VAL A 37 -2.98 -5.09 3.82
CA VAL A 37 -3.01 -6.05 2.72
C VAL A 37 -3.39 -5.25 1.47
N VAL A 38 -2.60 -5.40 0.42
CA VAL A 38 -2.70 -4.59 -0.80
C VAL A 38 -2.59 -5.46 -2.05
N GLU A 39 -3.11 -4.95 -3.16
CA GLU A 39 -2.80 -5.47 -4.49
C GLU A 39 -1.79 -4.58 -5.20
N LEU A 40 -0.83 -5.19 -5.90
CA LEU A 40 0.08 -4.47 -6.78
C LEU A 40 -0.66 -4.18 -8.09
N VAL A 41 -0.82 -2.89 -8.39
CA VAL A 41 -1.66 -2.43 -9.51
C VAL A 41 -1.06 -2.83 -10.85
N ASP A 42 0.27 -2.76 -10.98
CA ASP A 42 0.97 -2.99 -12.24
C ASP A 42 1.42 -4.46 -12.42
N ASP A 43 1.23 -5.29 -11.40
CA ASP A 43 1.78 -6.66 -11.31
C ASP A 43 0.66 -7.73 -11.22
N CYS A 44 -0.26 -7.71 -12.19
CA CYS A 44 -1.38 -8.67 -12.31
C CYS A 44 -2.20 -8.85 -11.01
N ASN A 45 -2.41 -7.79 -10.22
CA ASN A 45 -3.12 -7.83 -8.94
C ASN A 45 -2.51 -8.80 -7.91
N LYS A 46 -1.20 -9.03 -7.94
CA LYS A 46 -0.49 -9.79 -6.91
C LYS A 46 -0.80 -9.20 -5.53
N VAL A 47 -1.16 -10.05 -4.58
CA VAL A 47 -1.45 -9.63 -3.20
C VAL A 47 -0.15 -9.56 -2.40
N ALA A 48 0.00 -8.49 -1.63
CA ALA A 48 1.19 -8.22 -0.83
C ALA A 48 0.82 -7.57 0.52
N VAL A 49 1.82 -7.43 1.38
CA VAL A 49 1.71 -6.73 2.66
C VAL A 49 2.67 -5.55 2.69
N VAL A 50 2.18 -4.42 3.14
CA VAL A 50 2.96 -3.18 3.34
C VAL A 50 2.81 -2.70 4.78
N LYS A 51 3.79 -1.96 5.29
CA LYS A 51 3.62 -1.24 6.55
C LYS A 51 2.88 0.06 6.33
N LEU A 52 2.03 0.47 7.27
CA LEU A 52 1.26 1.70 7.14
C LEU A 52 2.15 2.95 7.07
N GLU A 53 3.27 2.94 7.82
CA GLU A 53 4.26 4.03 7.84
C GLU A 53 4.96 4.25 6.49
N ASP A 54 5.00 3.22 5.65
CA ASP A 54 5.65 3.25 4.33
C ASP A 54 4.70 3.72 3.23
N ILE A 55 3.40 3.88 3.51
CA ILE A 55 2.39 4.31 2.52
C ILE A 55 2.46 5.81 2.29
N ARG A 56 2.54 6.20 1.02
CA ARG A 56 2.61 7.58 0.54
C ARG A 56 1.60 7.80 -0.57
N GLU A 57 1.18 9.05 -0.78
CA GLU A 57 0.32 9.39 -1.92
C GLU A 57 1.00 9.01 -3.23
N ALA A 58 0.21 8.49 -4.17
CA ALA A 58 0.67 8.30 -5.54
C ALA A 58 0.75 9.68 -6.19
N VAL A 59 1.96 10.18 -6.40
CA VAL A 59 2.18 11.36 -7.24
C VAL A 59 1.97 10.92 -8.69
N LEU A 60 0.96 11.51 -9.34
CA LEU A 60 0.68 11.36 -10.77
C LEU A 60 1.75 12.04 -11.61
#